data_AF-A0A4V1P323-F1
#
_entry.id   AF-A0A4V1P323-F1
#
_cell.length_a   1.000
_cell.length_b   1.000
_cell.length_c   1.000
_cell.angle_alpha   90.00
_cell.angle_beta   90.00
_cell.angle_gamma   90.00
#
_symmetry.space_group_name_H-M   'P 1'
#
loop_
_entity.id
_entity.type
_entity.pdbx_description
1 polymer ?
#
loop_
_entity_poly.entity_id
_entity_poly.type
_entity_poly.pdbx_seq_one_letter_code
_entity_poly.pdbx_strand_id
1 'polypeptide(L)' 'MPKTDLKMLAEGFKNTDDLVDATLHMLDENDYLFLAIALAQELVYHRSDRDKVTLIKEYVQLV' A
#
# COMPACT_ATOMS: atom_id res chain seq x y z
N MET A 1 -3.95 10.29 9.15
CA MET A 1 -4.82 10.20 7.96
C MET A 1 -3.96 9.68 6.82
N PRO A 2 -4.45 8.78 5.97
CA PRO A 2 -3.68 8.31 4.82
C PRO A 2 -3.46 9.45 3.81
N LYS A 3 -2.42 9.30 3.00
CA LYS A 3 -2.02 10.23 1.94
C LYS A 3 -3.05 10.32 0.80
N THR A 4 -3.95 9.32 0.71
CA THR A 4 -5.08 9.28 -0.22
C THR A 4 -6.39 9.00 0.52
N ASP A 5 -7.52 9.21 -0.15
CA ASP A 5 -8.85 8.78 0.30
C ASP A 5 -9.25 7.39 -0.25
N LEU A 6 -8.32 6.71 -0.95
CA LEU A 6 -8.54 5.38 -1.52
C LEU A 6 -8.82 4.36 -0.43
N LYS A 7 -9.80 3.49 -0.69
CA LYS A 7 -10.23 2.43 0.20
C LYS A 7 -9.90 1.08 -0.41
N MET A 8 -9.18 0.26 0.34
CA MET A 8 -8.77 -1.07 -0.08
C MET A 8 -9.34 -2.09 0.89
N LEU A 9 -10.15 -3.01 0.36
CA LEU A 9 -10.70 -4.12 1.12
C LEU A 9 -9.58 -5.10 1.44
N ALA A 10 -9.24 -5.25 2.72
CA ALA A 10 -8.20 -6.19 3.12
C ALA A 10 -8.66 -7.66 3.02
N GLU A 11 -9.98 -7.90 2.99
CA GLU A 11 -10.59 -9.21 2.77
C GLU A 11 -10.27 -9.71 1.34
N GLY A 12 -9.33 -10.64 1.24
CA GLY A 12 -8.98 -11.31 -0.02
C GLY A 12 -7.48 -11.53 -0.21
N PHE A 13 -6.62 -10.78 0.50
CA PHE A 13 -5.18 -10.93 0.40
C PHE A 13 -4.66 -12.07 1.28
N LYS A 14 -3.89 -13.00 0.70
CA LYS A 14 -3.41 -14.20 1.40
C LYS A 14 -2.13 -13.93 2.18
N ASN A 15 -1.34 -12.94 1.75
CA ASN A 15 -0.09 -12.54 2.38
C ASN A 15 0.14 -11.03 2.22
N THR A 16 1.15 -10.50 2.91
CA THR A 16 1.47 -9.06 2.89
C THR A 16 2.03 -8.59 1.56
N ASP A 17 2.71 -9.45 0.79
CA ASP A 17 3.22 -9.07 -0.53
C ASP A 17 2.07 -8.88 -1.54
N ASP A 18 1.01 -9.72 -1.49
CA ASP A 18 -0.22 -9.50 -2.28
C ASP A 18 -0.85 -8.13 -1.97
N LEU A 19 -0.85 -7.74 -0.69
CA LEU A 19 -1.38 -6.45 -0.24
C LEU A 19 -0.52 -5.28 -0.73
N VAL A 20 0.81 -5.44 -0.74
CA VAL A 20 1.75 -4.46 -1.30
C VAL A 20 1.47 -4.25 -2.78
N ASP A 21 1.42 -5.33 -3.56
CA ASP A 21 1.22 -5.28 -5.01
C ASP A 21 -0.13 -4.63 -5.37
N ALA A 22 -1.18 -5.00 -4.64
CA ALA A 22 -2.50 -4.39 -4.82
C ALA A 22 -2.51 -2.90 -4.47
N THR A 23 -1.78 -2.48 -3.43
CA THR A 23 -1.69 -1.06 -3.06
C THR A 23 -0.96 -0.26 -4.14
N LEU A 24 0.16 -0.78 -4.65
CA LEU A 24 0.92 -0.12 -5.73
C LEU A 24 0.08 0.02 -6.99
N HIS A 25 -0.64 -1.04 -7.36
CA HIS A 25 -1.51 -1.02 -8.54
C HIS A 25 -2.68 -0.05 -8.38
N MET A 26 -3.32 -0.03 -7.21
CA MET A 26 -4.42 0.89 -6.90
C MET A 26 -3.97 2.36 -6.96
N LEU A 27 -2.76 2.66 -6.47
CA LEU A 27 -2.19 4.01 -6.56
C LEU A 27 -1.94 4.40 -8.02
N ASP A 28 -1.40 3.50 -8.85
CA ASP A 28 -1.15 3.76 -10.27
C ASP A 28 -2.45 4.02 -11.06
N GLU A 29 -3.48 3.19 -10.84
CA GLU A 29 -4.78 3.31 -11.53
C GLU A 29 -5.57 4.58 -11.17
N ASN A 30 -5.27 5.20 -10.03
CA ASN A 30 -5.96 6.40 -9.54
C ASN A 30 -5.10 7.66 -9.67
N ASP A 31 -4.18 7.71 -10.64
CA ASP A 31 -3.31 8.86 -10.95
C ASP A 31 -2.34 9.25 -9.81
N TYR A 32 -2.07 8.34 -8.88
CA TYR A 32 -1.10 8.52 -7.79
C TYR A 32 0.25 7.82 -8.06
N LEU A 33 0.70 7.78 -9.32
CA LEU A 33 1.96 7.15 -9.72
C LEU A 33 3.15 7.62 -8.87
N PHE A 34 3.21 8.89 -8.49
CA PHE A 34 4.27 9.41 -7.62
C PHE A 34 4.26 8.77 -6.22
N LEU A 35 3.09 8.48 -5.67
CA LEU A 35 2.94 7.78 -4.38
C LEU A 35 3.24 6.29 -4.52
N ALA A 36 2.88 5.67 -5.64
CA ALA A 36 3.24 4.28 -5.94
C ALA A 36 4.77 4.13 -5.94
N ILE A 37 5.49 5.04 -6.61
CA ILE A 37 6.95 5.08 -6.63
C ILE A 37 7.52 5.29 -5.22
N ALA A 38 6.98 6.24 -4.46
CA ALA A 38 7.43 6.52 -3.09
C ALA A 38 7.25 5.30 -2.17
N LEU A 39 6.07 4.66 -2.23
CA LEU A 39 5.77 3.45 -1.46
C LEU A 39 6.74 2.31 -1.82
N ALA A 40 6.98 2.07 -3.11
CA ALA A 40 7.92 1.05 -3.56
C ALA A 40 9.36 1.29 -3.05
N GLN A 41 9.80 2.54 -3.01
CA GLN A 41 11.12 2.92 -2.48
C GLN A 41 11.21 2.72 -0.96
N GLU A 42 10.18 3.10 -0.21
CA GLU A 42 10.14 2.94 1.25
C GLU A 42 10.09 1.45 1.65
N LEU A 43 9.35 0.63 0.91
CA LEU A 43 9.23 -0.82 1.16
C LEU A 43 10.57 -1.57 1.12
N VAL A 44 11.57 -1.08 0.38
CA VAL A 44 12.93 -1.65 0.36
C VAL A 44 13.55 -1.71 1.77
N TYR A 45 13.16 -0.79 2.65
CA TYR A 45 13.70 -0.69 4.01
C TYR A 45 12.86 -1.43 5.07
N HIS A 46 11.68 -1.94 4.70
CA HIS A 46 10.77 -2.62 5.62
C HIS A 46 10.74 -4.14 5.39
N ARG A 47 11.42 -4.87 6.28
CA ARG A 47 11.57 -6.33 6.18
C ARG A 47 10.46 -7.13 6.85
N SER A 48 9.73 -6.54 7.80
CA SER A 48 8.67 -7.24 8.50
C SER A 48 7.31 -6.96 7.87
N ASP A 49 6.44 -7.96 7.85
CA ASP A 49 5.08 -7.83 7.35
C ASP A 49 4.29 -6.75 8.11
N ARG A 50 4.55 -6.63 9.43
CA ARG A 50 3.93 -5.59 10.26
C ARG A 50 4.32 -4.19 9.80
N ASP A 51 5.60 -3.97 9.47
CA ASP A 51 6.08 -2.66 9.03
C ASP A 51 5.52 -2.33 7.63
N LYS A 52 5.51 -3.29 6.72
CA LYS A 52 4.88 -3.15 5.40
C LYS A 52 3.40 -2.79 5.51
N VAL A 53 2.63 -3.50 6.35
CA VAL A 53 1.20 -3.19 6.58
C VAL A 53 1.01 -1.82 7.22
N THR A 54 1.89 -1.43 8.15
CA THR A 54 1.84 -0.10 8.77
C THR A 54 2.07 0.99 7.73
N LEU A 55 3.05 0.80 6.85
CA LEU A 55 3.34 1.72 5.76
C LEU A 55 2.18 1.81 4.77
N ILE A 56 1.58 0.69 4.35
CA ILE A 56 0.41 0.69 3.46
C ILE A 56 -0.74 1.53 4.00
N LYS A 57 -0.99 1.47 5.32
CA LYS A 57 -2.03 2.29 5.99
C LYS A 57 -1.73 3.79 5.96
N GLU A 58 -0.50 4.21 5.69
CA GLU A 58 -0.18 5.61 5.44
C GLU A 58 -0.59 6.06 4.04
N TYR A 59 -0.74 5.13 3.08
CA TYR A 59 -1.06 5.44 1.69
C TYR A 59 -2.55 5.25 1.39
N VAL A 60 -3.20 4.22 1.95
CA VAL A 60 -4.61 3.87 1.69
C VAL A 60 -5.37 3.56 2.98
N GLN A 61 -6.70 3.62 2.92
CA GLN A 61 -7.60 3.18 3.98
C GLN A 61 -7.87 1.68 3.82
N LEU A 62 -7.29 0.86 4.71
CA LEU A 62 -7.69 -0.54 4.80
C LEU A 62 -9.08 -0.62 5.46
N VAL A 63 -10.05 -1.15 4.73
CA VAL A 63 -11.45 -1.34 5.15
C VAL A 63 -11.83 -2.80 5.18
#